data_AF-A0A1X9SQ30-F1
#
_entry.id   AF-A0A1X9SQ30-F1
#
_cell.length_a   1.000
_cell.length_b   1.000
_cell.length_c   1.000
_cell.angle_alpha   90.00
_cell.angle_beta   90.00
_cell.angle_gamma   90.00
#
_symmetry.space_group_name_H-M   'P 1'
#
loop_
_entity.id
_entity.type
_entity.pdbx_description
1 polymer ?
#
loop_
_entity_poly.entity_id
_entity_poly.type
_entity_poly.pdbx_seq_one_letter_code
_entity_poly.pdbx_strand_id
1 'polypeptide(L)'
;MGIINIEKFLVKYLKGEEIVIKSLISILQHSNENYYLIPKAKFQNANIIYEIDILLIHPMLGIYIIEVKNWKSLDNIDENNSPFNQASKYKNIILSVLNENFNRTPINVEMRAIFPNISKSDAKENLKSAASELAVSRLFFKS
;
A
#
# COMPACT_ATOMS: atom_id res chain seq x y z
N MET A 1 -2.38 19.04 -17.75
CA MET A 1 -2.97 18.64 -16.46
C MET A 1 -4.18 17.74 -16.76
N GLY A 2 -4.04 16.44 -16.55
CA GLY A 2 -5.14 15.49 -16.69
C GLY A 2 -5.59 15.03 -15.31
N ILE A 3 -6.26 15.90 -14.55
CA ILE A 3 -7.05 15.44 -13.39
C ILE A 3 -8.33 14.86 -14.00
N ILE A 4 -8.22 13.65 -14.58
CA ILE A 4 -9.40 12.88 -14.94
C ILE A 4 -10.15 12.63 -13.63
N ASN A 5 -11.47 12.60 -13.73
CA ASN A 5 -12.51 12.50 -12.70
C ASN A 5 -12.37 11.24 -11.80
N ILE A 6 -11.22 11.11 -11.16
CA ILE A 6 -10.75 9.97 -10.37
C ILE A 6 -11.76 9.69 -9.25
N GLU A 7 -12.29 10.73 -8.60
CA GLU A 7 -13.28 10.60 -7.53
C GLU A 7 -14.51 9.77 -7.92
N LYS A 8 -15.09 9.97 -9.10
CA LYS A 8 -16.25 9.19 -9.56
C LYS A 8 -15.89 7.74 -9.95
N PHE A 9 -14.67 7.51 -10.44
CA PHE A 9 -14.19 6.17 -10.79
C PHE A 9 -13.87 5.34 -9.52
N LEU A 10 -13.35 5.99 -8.49
CA LEU A 10 -12.93 5.36 -7.23
C LEU A 10 -14.10 4.78 -6.43
N VAL A 11 -15.18 5.54 -6.27
CA VAL A 11 -16.31 5.15 -5.39
C VAL A 11 -16.98 3.83 -5.81
N LYS A 12 -16.94 3.47 -7.11
CA LYS A 12 -17.64 2.26 -7.60
C LYS A 12 -16.86 0.95 -7.41
N TYR A 13 -15.54 1.02 -7.28
CA TYR A 13 -14.66 -0.17 -7.30
C TYR A 13 -13.89 -0.44 -6.01
N LEU A 14 -13.99 0.46 -5.02
CA LEU A 14 -13.24 0.37 -3.77
C LEU A 14 -14.15 -0.01 -2.61
N LYS A 15 -13.89 -1.17 -2.00
CA LYS A 15 -14.69 -1.72 -0.89
C LYS A 15 -13.89 -1.58 0.40
N GLY A 16 -13.87 -0.36 0.93
CA GLY A 16 -13.32 -0.02 2.25
C GLY A 16 -11.98 0.72 2.22
N GLU A 17 -11.33 0.87 1.07
CA GLU A 17 -10.09 1.66 0.92
C GLU A 17 -10.35 3.15 0.65
N GLU A 18 -11.62 3.53 0.52
CA GLU A 18 -12.07 4.86 0.11
C GLU A 18 -11.49 5.98 0.98
N ILE A 19 -11.46 5.79 2.31
CA ILE A 19 -10.94 6.80 3.24
C ILE A 19 -9.43 7.02 3.06
N VAL A 20 -8.69 5.94 2.81
CA VAL A 20 -7.24 5.99 2.59
C VAL A 20 -6.94 6.70 1.28
N ILE A 21 -7.66 6.35 0.21
CA ILE A 21 -7.45 6.94 -1.10
C ILE A 21 -7.84 8.41 -1.12
N LYS A 22 -8.97 8.79 -0.51
CA LYS A 22 -9.35 10.20 -0.36
C LYS A 22 -8.28 11.00 0.39
N SER A 23 -7.74 10.42 1.47
CA SER A 23 -6.66 11.05 2.24
C SER A 23 -5.39 11.21 1.41
N LEU A 24 -4.98 10.18 0.66
CA LEU A 24 -3.84 10.24 -0.24
C LEU A 24 -4.04 11.31 -1.33
N ILE A 25 -5.19 11.34 -1.99
CA ILE A 25 -5.49 12.35 -3.01
C ILE A 25 -5.41 13.76 -2.42
N SER A 26 -6.00 13.98 -1.24
CA SER A 26 -5.92 15.27 -0.57
C SER A 26 -4.47 15.68 -0.31
N ILE A 27 -3.62 14.78 0.22
CA ILE A 27 -2.20 15.06 0.44
C ILE A 27 -1.48 15.38 -0.88
N LEU A 28 -1.70 14.56 -1.91
CA LEU A 28 -1.02 14.67 -3.20
C LEU A 28 -1.43 15.93 -3.98
N GLN A 29 -2.68 16.37 -3.87
CA GLN A 29 -3.18 17.61 -4.48
C GLN A 29 -2.49 18.86 -3.93
N HIS A 30 -1.98 18.80 -2.69
CA HIS A 30 -1.21 19.88 -2.07
C HIS A 30 0.30 19.73 -2.28
N SER A 31 0.74 18.69 -3.00
CA SER A 31 2.14 18.49 -3.36
C SER A 31 2.42 19.05 -4.76
N ASN A 32 3.61 19.62 -4.96
CA ASN A 32 4.09 20.03 -6.29
C ASN A 32 4.72 18.88 -7.08
N GLU A 33 4.54 17.65 -6.62
CA GLU A 33 5.21 16.47 -7.15
C GLU A 33 4.28 15.62 -8.01
N ASN A 34 4.87 14.91 -8.98
CA ASN A 34 4.12 14.09 -9.91
C ASN A 34 4.02 12.66 -9.39
N TYR A 35 2.81 12.25 -9.04
CA TYR A 35 2.53 10.90 -8.57
C TYR A 35 1.52 10.19 -9.48
N TYR A 36 1.70 8.89 -9.68
CA TYR A 36 0.67 8.02 -10.21
C TYR A 36 0.05 7.22 -9.07
N LEU A 37 -1.23 7.43 -8.83
CA LEU A 37 -2.02 6.67 -7.86
C LEU A 37 -2.90 5.67 -8.61
N ILE A 38 -2.60 4.39 -8.45
CA ILE A 38 -3.28 3.29 -9.14
C ILE A 38 -4.03 2.45 -8.09
N PRO A 39 -5.35 2.64 -7.95
CA PRO A 39 -6.17 1.80 -7.09
C PRO A 39 -6.34 0.40 -7.69
N LYS A 40 -6.39 -0.63 -6.84
CA LYS A 40 -6.64 -2.04 -7.23
C LYS A 40 -5.77 -2.47 -8.41
N ALA A 41 -4.48 -2.19 -8.29
CA ALA A 41 -3.50 -2.47 -9.32
C ALA A 41 -3.40 -3.99 -9.51
N LYS A 42 -3.67 -4.46 -10.73
CA LYS A 42 -3.58 -5.87 -11.09
C LYS A 42 -2.34 -6.13 -11.90
N PHE A 43 -1.66 -7.22 -11.61
CA PHE A 43 -0.55 -7.71 -12.41
C PHE A 43 -0.55 -9.23 -12.42
N GLN A 44 -0.06 -9.78 -13.51
CA GLN A 44 0.02 -11.22 -13.71
C GLN A 44 1.48 -11.65 -13.56
N ASN A 45 1.71 -12.72 -12.80
CA ASN A 45 2.98 -13.43 -12.81
C ASN A 45 2.68 -14.93 -12.99
N ALA A 46 3.22 -15.51 -14.07
CA ALA A 46 2.81 -16.81 -14.59
C ALA A 46 1.27 -16.88 -14.78
N ASN A 47 0.61 -17.84 -14.15
CA ASN A 47 -0.84 -18.05 -14.23
C ASN A 47 -1.61 -17.48 -13.02
N ILE A 48 -0.94 -16.67 -12.19
CA ILE A 48 -1.54 -16.08 -10.98
C ILE A 48 -1.73 -14.58 -11.21
N ILE A 49 -2.97 -14.12 -11.00
CA ILE A 49 -3.30 -12.69 -10.96
C ILE A 49 -3.17 -12.23 -9.51
N TYR A 50 -2.36 -11.20 -9.32
CA TYR A 50 -2.19 -10.50 -8.06
C TYR A 50 -2.93 -9.16 -8.13
N GLU A 51 -3.49 -8.75 -7.00
CA GLU A 51 -4.16 -7.47 -6.83
C GLU A 51 -3.54 -6.77 -5.61
N ILE A 52 -3.06 -5.55 -5.81
CA ILE A 52 -2.59 -4.64 -4.75
C ILE A 52 -3.67 -3.60 -4.52
N ASP A 53 -3.98 -3.31 -3.26
CA ASP A 53 -5.03 -2.33 -2.93
C ASP A 53 -4.75 -0.95 -3.53
N ILE A 54 -3.54 -0.45 -3.33
CA ILE A 54 -3.11 0.85 -3.86
C ILE A 54 -1.63 0.76 -4.27
N LEU A 55 -1.32 1.13 -5.51
CA LEU A 55 0.04 1.31 -5.99
C LEU A 55 0.29 2.80 -6.23
N LEU A 56 1.25 3.37 -5.52
CA LEU A 56 1.65 4.77 -5.66
C LEU A 56 3.06 4.81 -6.26
N ILE A 57 3.23 5.49 -7.39
CA ILE A 57 4.50 5.58 -8.10
C ILE A 57 4.94 7.03 -8.14
N HIS A 58 6.16 7.29 -7.65
CA HIS A 58 6.84 8.55 -7.77
C HIS A 58 8.10 8.39 -8.62
N PRO A 59 8.35 9.24 -9.64
CA PRO A 59 9.48 9.08 -10.55
C PRO A 59 10.84 9.12 -9.84
N MET A 60 10.97 9.88 -8.74
CA MET A 60 12.24 10.01 -8.01
C MET A 60 12.29 9.20 -6.71
N LEU A 61 11.15 9.05 -6.02
CA LEU A 61 11.10 8.44 -4.69
C LEU A 61 10.84 6.94 -4.75
N GLY A 62 10.37 6.43 -5.90
CA GLY A 62 10.18 5.01 -6.14
C GLY A 62 8.72 4.56 -6.09
N ILE A 63 8.54 3.28 -5.81
CA ILE A 63 7.23 2.60 -5.86
C ILE A 63 6.80 2.25 -4.44
N TYR A 64 5.59 2.66 -4.08
CA TYR A 64 4.97 2.37 -2.81
C TYR A 64 3.79 1.42 -3.04
N ILE A 65 3.93 0.20 -2.52
CA ILE A 65 2.89 -0.82 -2.50
C ILE A 65 2.13 -0.64 -1.19
N ILE A 66 0.84 -0.32 -1.26
CA ILE A 66 0.04 0.01 -0.08
C ILE A 66 -1.10 -1.01 0.01
N GLU A 67 -1.12 -1.75 1.12
CA GLU A 67 -2.21 -2.67 1.50
C GLU A 67 -3.09 -2.01 2.56
N VAL A 68 -4.41 -2.11 2.40
CA VAL A 68 -5.37 -1.53 3.35
C VAL A 68 -6.07 -2.64 4.11
N LYS A 69 -5.90 -2.66 5.43
CA LYS A 69 -6.51 -3.66 6.31
C LYS A 69 -7.62 -3.01 7.13
N ASN A 70 -8.87 -3.23 6.69
CA ASN A 70 -10.09 -2.74 7.35
C ASN A 70 -10.44 -3.49 8.64
N TRP A 71 -9.44 -3.93 9.39
CA TRP A 71 -9.62 -4.73 10.59
C TRP A 71 -10.01 -3.88 11.79
N LYS A 72 -10.72 -4.51 12.73
CA LYS A 72 -11.09 -3.88 14.01
C LYS A 72 -10.03 -4.05 15.10
N SER A 73 -9.16 -5.05 14.95
CA SER A 73 -8.07 -5.38 15.87
C SER A 73 -6.89 -5.99 15.10
N LEU A 74 -5.70 -5.92 15.71
CA LEU A 74 -4.48 -6.55 15.21
C LEU A 74 -4.38 -8.04 15.58
N ASP A 75 -5.31 -8.58 16.37
CA ASP A 75 -5.35 -10.00 16.73
C ASP A 75 -5.48 -10.94 15.50
N ASN A 76 -5.89 -10.38 14.36
CA ASN A 76 -5.98 -11.09 13.08
C ASN A 76 -4.63 -11.24 12.35
N ILE A 77 -3.53 -10.69 12.90
CA ILE A 77 -2.18 -10.94 12.37
C ILE A 77 -1.74 -12.33 12.84
N ASP A 78 -1.66 -13.26 11.90
CA ASP A 78 -1.01 -14.55 12.09
C ASP A 78 0.00 -14.82 10.95
N GLU A 79 0.66 -15.97 10.95
CA GLU A 79 1.66 -16.33 9.92
C GLU A 79 1.07 -16.37 8.49
N ASN A 80 -0.21 -16.73 8.36
CA ASN A 80 -0.91 -16.88 7.10
C ASN A 80 -1.58 -15.58 6.63
N ASN A 81 -1.87 -14.67 7.56
CA ASN A 81 -2.57 -13.41 7.33
C ASN A 81 -1.69 -12.20 7.70
N SER A 82 -0.37 -12.37 7.66
CA SER A 82 0.56 -11.28 7.95
C SER A 82 0.62 -10.29 6.77
N PRO A 83 0.27 -9.00 6.98
CA PRO A 83 0.45 -7.99 5.95
C PRO A 83 1.92 -7.85 5.54
N PHE A 84 2.88 -8.19 6.42
CA PHE A 84 4.31 -8.18 6.12
C PHE A 84 4.75 -9.31 5.18
N ASN A 85 4.15 -10.49 5.31
CA ASN A 85 4.45 -11.61 4.41
C ASN A 85 3.90 -11.31 3.01
N GLN A 86 2.66 -10.80 2.95
CA GLN A 86 2.03 -10.37 1.71
C GLN A 86 2.82 -9.24 1.04
N ALA A 87 3.30 -8.27 1.83
CA ALA A 87 4.17 -7.19 1.40
C ALA A 87 5.43 -7.66 0.67
N SER A 88 6.15 -8.56 1.33
CA SER A 88 7.44 -9.07 0.88
C SER A 88 7.25 -9.81 -0.43
N LYS A 89 6.18 -10.61 -0.52
CA LYS A 89 5.79 -11.31 -1.75
C LYS A 89 5.52 -10.33 -2.89
N TYR A 90 4.71 -9.29 -2.69
CA TYR A 90 4.40 -8.31 -3.74
C TYR A 90 5.61 -7.51 -4.17
N LYS A 91 6.46 -7.09 -3.22
CA LYS A 91 7.73 -6.42 -3.52
C LYS A 91 8.59 -7.29 -4.44
N ASN A 92 8.80 -8.56 -4.10
CA ASN A 92 9.64 -9.45 -4.89
C ASN A 92 9.08 -9.69 -6.29
N ILE A 93 7.75 -9.84 -6.42
CA ILE A 93 7.13 -10.01 -7.73
C ILE A 93 7.27 -8.74 -8.58
N ILE A 94 7.00 -7.57 -8.01
CA ILE A 94 7.16 -6.29 -8.72
C ILE A 94 8.61 -6.11 -9.17
N LEU A 95 9.58 -6.40 -8.32
CA LEU A 95 10.99 -6.33 -8.69
C LEU A 95 11.31 -7.30 -9.84
N SER A 96 10.76 -8.52 -9.84
CA SER A 96 10.90 -9.47 -10.95
C SER A 96 10.32 -8.92 -12.25
N VAL A 97 9.07 -8.46 -12.24
CA VAL A 97 8.37 -7.91 -13.41
C VAL A 97 9.13 -6.70 -13.96
N LEU A 98 9.61 -5.81 -13.11
CA LEU A 98 10.36 -4.63 -13.54
C LEU A 98 11.72 -5.02 -14.13
N ASN A 99 12.41 -5.99 -13.52
CA ASN A 99 13.67 -6.47 -14.04
C ASN A 99 13.49 -7.15 -15.42
N GLU A 100 12.45 -7.97 -15.58
CA GLU A 100 12.12 -8.64 -16.86
C GLU A 100 11.78 -7.65 -17.98
N ASN A 101 11.03 -6.59 -17.67
CA ASN A 101 10.55 -5.64 -18.68
C ASN A 101 11.53 -4.51 -19.00
N PHE A 102 12.35 -4.10 -18.03
CA PHE A 102 13.21 -2.91 -18.15
C PHE A 102 14.70 -3.20 -17.99
N ASN A 103 15.08 -4.43 -17.64
CA ASN A 103 16.45 -4.84 -17.30
C ASN A 103 17.12 -3.89 -16.29
N ARG A 104 16.30 -3.32 -15.40
CA ARG A 104 16.67 -2.35 -14.38
C ARG A 104 15.78 -2.57 -13.16
N THR A 105 16.39 -2.56 -11.99
CA THR A 105 15.68 -2.65 -10.71
C THR A 105 15.55 -1.24 -10.13
N PRO A 106 14.33 -0.75 -9.84
CA PRO A 106 14.18 0.50 -9.12
C PRO A 106 14.85 0.41 -7.76
N ILE A 107 15.55 1.47 -7.36
CA ILE A 107 16.32 1.51 -6.10
C ILE A 107 15.37 1.47 -4.90
N ASN A 108 14.18 2.04 -5.03
CA ASN A 108 13.23 2.11 -3.93
C ASN A 108 11.87 1.48 -4.30
N VAL A 109 11.63 0.30 -3.73
CA VAL A 109 10.31 -0.33 -3.68
C VAL A 109 9.98 -0.58 -2.22
N GLU A 110 9.02 0.18 -1.71
CA GLU A 110 8.57 0.12 -0.33
C GLU A 110 7.18 -0.46 -0.24
N MET A 111 6.93 -1.20 0.84
CA MET A 111 5.58 -1.59 1.19
C MET A 111 5.12 -0.84 2.44
N ARG A 112 3.84 -0.50 2.45
CA ARG A 112 3.10 0.04 3.58
C ARG A 112 1.83 -0.76 3.78
N ALA A 113 1.47 -0.98 5.04
CA ALA A 113 0.13 -1.43 5.39
C ALA A 113 -0.58 -0.31 6.16
N ILE A 114 -1.85 -0.08 5.84
CA ILE A 114 -2.65 0.98 6.44
C ILE A 114 -3.85 0.36 7.13
N PHE A 115 -4.04 0.69 8.40
CA PHE A 115 -5.13 0.24 9.23
C PHE A 115 -6.05 1.42 9.57
N PRO A 116 -7.02 1.76 8.70
CA PRO A 116 -7.82 2.98 8.87
C PRO A 116 -8.73 2.96 10.11
N ASN A 117 -8.98 1.78 10.68
CA ASN A 117 -9.89 1.58 11.80
C ASN A 117 -9.18 1.30 13.14
N ILE A 118 -7.85 1.24 13.15
CA ILE A 118 -7.05 0.97 14.35
C ILE A 118 -6.28 2.24 14.69
N SER A 119 -6.36 2.68 15.94
CA SER A 119 -5.63 3.86 16.40
C SER A 119 -4.15 3.54 16.63
N LYS A 120 -3.30 4.58 16.59
CA LYS A 120 -1.87 4.41 16.89
C LYS A 120 -1.62 3.95 18.33
N SER A 121 -2.47 4.34 19.29
CA SER A 121 -2.38 3.87 20.68
C SER A 121 -2.69 2.38 20.79
N ASP A 122 -3.80 1.93 20.19
CA ASP A 122 -4.20 0.52 20.22
C ASP A 122 -3.16 -0.37 19.56
N ALA A 123 -2.55 0.12 18.47
CA ALA A 123 -1.49 -0.60 17.79
C ALA A 123 -0.23 -0.77 18.66
N LYS A 124 0.18 0.28 19.38
CA LYS A 124 1.37 0.24 20.25
C LYS A 124 1.19 -0.71 21.44
N GLU A 125 0.01 -0.77 22.01
CA GLU A 125 -0.26 -1.65 23.16
C GLU A 125 -0.22 -3.13 22.78
N ASN A 126 -0.62 -3.47 21.56
CA ASN A 126 -0.74 -4.84 21.08
C ASN A 126 0.51 -5.37 20.35
N LEU A 127 1.44 -4.52 19.90
CA LEU A 127 2.61 -4.92 19.11
C LEU A 127 3.93 -5.07 19.92
N LYS A 128 3.92 -5.36 21.22
CA LYS A 128 5.09 -5.21 22.14
C LYS A 128 6.43 -5.98 21.89
N SER A 129 6.74 -6.54 20.71
CA SER A 129 8.07 -7.16 20.44
C SER A 129 9.01 -6.25 19.62
N ALA A 130 10.33 -6.25 19.85
CA ALA A 130 11.26 -5.31 19.19
C ALA A 130 11.36 -5.44 17.65
N ALA A 131 10.97 -6.58 17.07
CA ALA A 131 10.81 -6.73 15.62
C ALA A 131 9.60 -5.92 15.06
N SER A 132 8.73 -5.44 15.95
CA SER A 132 7.51 -4.70 15.63
C SER A 132 7.74 -3.20 15.46
N GLU A 133 8.73 -2.56 16.08
CA GLU A 133 8.86 -1.09 16.03
C GLU A 133 9.24 -0.57 14.62
N LEU A 134 10.15 -1.28 13.94
CA LEU A 134 10.50 -1.02 12.54
C LEU A 134 9.37 -1.43 11.57
N ALA A 135 8.54 -2.37 12.00
CA ALA A 135 7.34 -2.79 11.28
C ALA A 135 6.27 -1.70 11.41
N VAL A 136 6.08 -1.14 12.61
CA VAL A 136 5.17 -0.04 12.97
C VAL A 136 5.52 1.26 12.24
N SER A 137 6.79 1.54 11.96
CA SER A 137 7.15 2.71 11.13
C SER A 137 6.70 2.60 9.67
N ARG A 138 6.32 1.38 9.23
CA ARG A 138 5.75 1.09 7.91
C ARG A 138 4.24 0.85 7.96
N LEU A 139 3.65 0.93 9.16
CA LEU A 139 2.22 0.86 9.38
C LEU A 139 1.66 2.26 9.63
N PHE A 140 0.65 2.64 8.86
CA PHE A 140 -0.10 3.86 9.12
C PHE A 140 -1.40 3.51 9.84
N PHE A 141 -1.57 4.09 11.02
CA PHE A 141 -2.75 3.96 11.84
C PHE A 141 -3.55 5.25 11.80
N LYS A 142 -4.82 5.16 12.16
CA LYS A 142 -5.63 6.35 12.42
C LYS A 142 -4.95 7.15 13.55
N SER A 143 -4.75 8.44 13.30
CA SER A 143 -4.23 9.41 14.28
C SER A 143 -5.19 9.57 15.44
#